data_AF-A0AB39YPA0-F1
#
_entry.id   AF-A0AB39YPA0-F1
#
_cell.length_a   1.000
_cell.length_b   1.000
_cell.length_c   1.000
_cell.angle_alpha   90.00
_cell.angle_beta   90.00
_cell.angle_gamma   90.00
#
_symmetry.space_group_name_H-M   'P 1'
#
loop_
_entity.id
_entity.type
_entity.pdbx_description
1 polymer ?
#
loop_
_entity_poly.entity_id
_entity_poly.type
_entity_poly.pdbx_seq_one_letter_code
_entity_poly.pdbx_strand_id
1 'polypeptide(L)' 'MPDPRERARDLLEQDSITLERLWIKYWGEGGTADPLELDAYVHEALRPHPFELALIAWAMEDL' A
#
# COMPACT_ATOMS: atom_id res chain seq x y z
N MET A 1 -13.88 -8.37 -3.24
CA MET A 1 -12.71 -8.27 -2.34
C MET A 1 -12.78 -6.90 -1.69
N PRO A 2 -12.49 -6.77 -0.38
CA PRO A 2 -12.34 -5.46 0.25
C PRO A 2 -11.24 -4.64 -0.46
N ASP A 3 -11.36 -3.32 -0.45
CA ASP A 3 -10.37 -2.45 -1.08
C ASP A 3 -9.05 -2.56 -0.30
N PRO A 4 -7.93 -2.95 -0.94
CA PRO A 4 -6.64 -3.06 -0.23
C PRO A 4 -6.21 -1.74 0.40
N ARG A 5 -6.67 -0.60 -0.12
CA ARG A 5 -6.38 0.73 0.43
C ARG A 5 -7.01 0.94 1.81
N GLU A 6 -8.21 0.41 2.04
CA GLU A 6 -8.86 0.47 3.37
C GLU A 6 -8.03 -0.29 4.40
N ARG A 7 -7.61 -1.52 4.08
CA ARG A 7 -6.75 -2.32 4.96
C ARG A 7 -5.39 -1.65 5.20
N ALA A 8 -4.80 -1.03 4.17
CA ALA A 8 -3.54 -0.30 4.30
C ALA A 8 -3.69 0.88 5.27
N ARG A 9 -4.79 1.65 5.16
CA ARG A 9 -5.09 2.76 6.07
C ARG A 9 -5.26 2.27 7.51
N ASP A 10 -6.04 1.21 7.73
CA ASP A 10 -6.24 0.65 9.07
C ASP A 10 -4.91 0.23 9.71
N LEU A 11 -4.01 -0.41 8.96
CA LEU A 11 -2.71 -0.86 9.46
C LEU A 11 -1.77 0.30 9.79
N LEU A 12 -1.82 1.39 9.02
CA LEU A 12 -1.06 2.61 9.28
C LEU A 12 -1.61 3.36 10.50
N GLU A 13 -2.93 3.49 10.62
CA GLU A 13 -3.59 4.15 11.77
C GLU A 13 -3.38 3.39 13.09
N GLN A 14 -3.24 2.06 13.02
CA GLN A 14 -2.97 1.21 14.17
C GLN A 14 -1.48 1.09 14.52
N ASP A 15 -0.59 1.81 13.81
CA ASP A 15 0.87 1.68 13.92
C ASP A 15 1.36 0.22 13.76
N SER A 16 0.57 -0.63 13.10
CA SER A 16 0.90 -2.05 12.86
C SER A 16 1.99 -2.20 11.79
N ILE A 17 2.05 -1.23 10.87
CA ILE A 17 3.13 -1.05 9.91
C ILE A 17 3.36 0.44 9.70
N THR A 18 4.60 0.82 9.39
CA THR A 18 4.91 2.18 8.92
C THR A 18 4.80 2.28 7.41
N LEU A 19 4.54 3.48 6.89
CA LEU A 19 4.50 3.72 5.43
C LEU A 19 5.78 3.26 4.73
N GLU A 20 6.96 3.53 5.31
CA GLU A 20 8.24 3.07 4.77
C GLU A 20 8.32 1.54 4.68
N ARG A 21 7.82 0.82 5.69
CA ARG A 21 7.85 -0.63 5.71
C ARG A 21 6.85 -1.24 4.74
N LEU A 22 5.68 -0.61 4.59
CA LEU A 22 4.72 -0.95 3.54
C LEU A 22 5.32 -0.73 2.15
N TRP A 23 6.00 0.39 1.95
CA TRP A 23 6.69 0.72 0.71
C TRP A 23 7.78 -0.28 0.36
N ILE A 24 8.62 -0.68 1.31
CA ILE A 24 9.65 -1.69 1.08
C ILE A 24 9.03 -3.03 0.64
N LYS A 25 7.92 -3.45 1.26
CA LYS A 25 7.21 -4.67 0.86
C LYS A 25 6.62 -4.53 -0.54
N TYR A 26 5.90 -3.44 -0.80
CA TYR A 26 5.33 -3.13 -2.11
C TYR A 26 6.38 -3.08 -3.23
N TRP A 27 7.55 -2.51 -2.96
CA TRP A 27 8.68 -2.52 -3.89
C TRP A 27 9.23 -3.93 -4.13
N GLY A 28 9.26 -4.77 -3.09
CA GLY A 28 9.65 -6.18 -3.19
C GLY A 28 8.72 -7.00 -4.11
N GLU A 29 7.43 -6.67 -4.14
CA GLU A 29 6.44 -7.29 -5.03
C GLU A 29 6.53 -6.78 -6.49
N GLY A 30 7.36 -5.77 -6.75
CA GLY A 30 7.54 -5.16 -8.09
C GLY A 30 6.85 -3.81 -8.26
N GLY A 31 6.41 -3.19 -7.15
CA GLY A 31 5.93 -1.82 -7.13
C GLY A 31 7.00 -0.83 -7.56
N THR A 32 6.60 0.17 -8.34
CA THR A 32 7.53 1.15 -8.93
C THR A 32 7.34 2.57 -8.40
N ALA A 33 6.27 2.77 -7.64
CA ALA A 33 5.95 4.06 -7.06
C ALA A 33 6.88 4.42 -5.90
N ASP A 34 7.15 5.71 -5.76
CA ASP A 34 7.88 6.23 -4.60
C ASP A 34 7.01 6.22 -3.31
N PRO A 35 7.60 6.42 -2.12
CA PRO A 35 6.84 6.38 -0.87
C PRO A 35 5.70 7.40 -0.79
N LEU A 36 5.85 8.58 -1.42
CA LEU A 36 4.84 9.63 -1.42
C LEU A 36 3.69 9.28 -2.39
N GLU A 37 4.02 8.72 -3.55
CA GLU A 37 3.01 8.18 -4.46
C GLU A 37 2.22 7.03 -3.82
N LEU A 38 2.89 6.14 -3.09
CA LEU A 38 2.24 5.07 -2.36
C LEU A 38 1.29 5.61 -1.28
N ASP A 39 1.72 6.62 -0.52
CA ASP A 39 0.88 7.31 0.46
C ASP A 39 -0.36 7.91 -0.21
N ALA A 40 -0.17 8.58 -1.36
CA ALA A 40 -1.26 9.14 -2.13
C ALA A 40 -2.23 8.07 -2.66
N TYR A 41 -1.75 6.87 -3.00
CA TYR A 41 -2.62 5.74 -3.37
C TYR A 41 -3.45 5.25 -2.20
N VAL A 42 -2.82 5.06 -1.03
CA VAL A 42 -3.47 4.58 0.20
C VAL A 42 -4.55 5.57 0.66
N HIS A 43 -4.26 6.87 0.62
CA HIS A 43 -5.17 7.95 0.99
C HIS A 43 -6.10 8.42 -0.15
N GLU A 44 -6.11 7.71 -1.29
CA GLU A 44 -6.96 7.99 -2.45
C GLU A 44 -6.79 9.40 -3.06
N ALA A 45 -5.70 10.09 -2.73
CA ALA A 45 -5.31 11.37 -3.32
C ALA A 45 -4.85 11.21 -4.77
N LEU A 46 -4.32 10.03 -5.11
CA LEU A 46 -3.96 9.64 -6.47
C LEU A 46 -4.65 8.33 -6.84
N ARG A 47 -5.08 8.17 -8.09
CA ARG A 47 -5.63 6.90 -8.58
C ARG A 47 -4.50 5.99 -9.08
N PRO A 48 -4.20 4.90 -8.37
CA PRO A 48 -3.26 3.90 -8.86
C PRO A 48 -3.81 3.12 -10.06
N HIS A 49 -2.92 2.54 -10.84
CA HIS A 49 -3.28 1.50 -11.79
C HIS A 49 -3.82 0.26 -11.02
N PRO A 50 -4.73 -0.55 -11.59
CA PRO A 50 -5.21 -1.77 -10.92
C PRO A 50 -4.10 -2.75 -10.50
N PHE A 51 -2.96 -2.70 -11.20
CA PHE A 51 -1.78 -3.49 -10.85
C PHE A 51 -1.13 -3.03 -9.53
N GLU A 52 -0.92 -1.72 -9.37
CA GLU A 52 -0.46 -1.10 -8.11
C GLU A 52 -1.35 -1.50 -6.92
N LEU A 53 -2.68 -1.57 -7.11
CA LEU A 53 -3.60 -2.02 -6.06
C LEU A 53 -3.38 -3.49 -5.67
N ALA A 54 -3.10 -4.35 -6.64
CA ALA A 54 -2.79 -5.75 -6.37
C ALA A 54 -1.47 -5.89 -5.59
N LEU A 55 -0.45 -5.09 -5.94
CA LEU A 55 0.83 -5.07 -5.23
C LEU A 55 0.69 -4.58 -3.79
N ILE A 56 -0.13 -3.55 -3.55
CA ILE A 56 -0.47 -3.10 -2.18
C ILE A 56 -1.14 -4.24 -1.41
N ALA A 57 -2.08 -4.97 -2.04
CA ALA A 57 -2.73 -6.12 -1.42
C ALA A 57 -1.72 -7.21 -1.01
N TRP A 58 -0.83 -7.60 -1.93
CA TRP A 58 0.20 -8.62 -1.69
C TRP A 58 1.20 -8.20 -0.61
N ALA A 59 1.62 -6.92 -0.62
CA ALA A 59 2.49 -6.38 0.40
C ALA A 59 1.93 -6.49 1.84
N MET A 60 0.60 -6.66 1.98
CA MET A 60 -0.09 -6.81 3.25
C MET A 60 -0.54 -8.24 3.58
N GLU A 61 -0.36 -9.23 2.71
CA GLU A 61 -0.79 -10.61 3.00
C GLU A 61 0.03 -11.25 4.14
N ASP A 62 1.28 -10.82 4.33
CA ASP A 62 2.18 -11.26 5.40
C ASP A 62 2.23 -10.29 6.61
N LEU A 63 1.12 -9.61 6.92
CA LEU A 63 0.98 -8.69 8.07
C LEU A 63 -0.11 -9.13 9.04
#